data_AF-A0A8T3XKW3-F1
#
_entry.id   AF-A0A8T3XKW3-F1
#
_cell.length_a   1.000
_cell.length_b   1.000
_cell.length_c   1.000
_cell.angle_alpha   90.00
_cell.angle_beta   90.00
_cell.angle_gamma   90.00
#
_symmetry.space_group_name_H-M   'P 1'
#
loop_
_entity.id
_entity.type
_entity.pdbx_description
1 polymer ?
#
loop_
_entity_poly.entity_id
_entity_poly.type
_entity_poly.pdbx_seq_one_letter_code
_entity_poly.pdbx_strand_id
1 'polypeptide(L)'
;MESLLKYPWKYIHSTSNHQSVTAKLVETLNATNKQDFFPETYFYLTHLINPINAYWTKLTTSTVSNSNDTARKLFLGNKIERLASIWFKKLPDFVVEQGKLDGAFVGIPGVVGKFDFLIGDSIIELKSKEEFPTDEKEIIQLYPHDIEQLAFYSALHPMQPKENYLVFINQVHPYQFKAYKLIIKDFGKVKSIILSRISHLKKSIEGKDYSSLGKCRYYDLGCKFQDNQICNCESLESLPDTISSAVEIKYDEEFTKLLQSEMEKSGFKGEAYTTLDLIIPRKKIMNDKLNISEEIVSDMKKEGYISCLDNLVKKLPYKISKEQRKIIKEGLFDDRLIIAQRWLNLPSSGKTMGELVPYIIKCGKTTDKEFASKPNTFNIGELAIICASYGVTKGLIFVIYPNLNDLIHTFEINFKNLKEVQTEIKGILDQLDKAMGDGEFLSLEPCFKFFNNEGKCPLMEPCHSGGNKGCDPDYIPIKSRFKA
;
A
#
# COMPACT_ATOMS: atom_id res chain seq x y z
N MET A 1 -14.65 28.44 -4.97
CA MET A 1 -14.01 27.89 -6.20
C MET A 1 -14.39 26.42 -6.25
N GLU A 2 -14.96 25.93 -7.35
CA GLU A 2 -15.15 24.48 -7.51
C GLU A 2 -13.79 23.87 -7.88
N SER A 3 -13.30 22.91 -7.08
CA SER A 3 -12.15 22.07 -7.43
C SER A 3 -12.15 21.65 -8.88
N LEU A 4 -10.99 21.70 -9.48
CA LEU A 4 -10.69 21.17 -10.78
C LEU A 4 -10.30 19.68 -10.67
N LEU A 5 -9.80 19.24 -9.51
CA LEU A 5 -9.76 17.82 -9.13
C LEU A 5 -11.17 17.21 -9.03
N LYS A 6 -12.23 18.02 -8.94
CA LYS A 6 -13.63 17.57 -9.03
C LYS A 6 -14.11 17.21 -10.41
N TYR A 7 -13.41 17.72 -11.41
CA TYR A 7 -13.77 17.49 -12.80
C TYR A 7 -12.49 17.25 -13.59
N PRO A 8 -11.72 16.19 -13.28
CA PRO A 8 -10.39 15.98 -13.85
C PRO A 8 -10.43 15.79 -15.38
N TRP A 9 -11.60 15.45 -15.93
CA TRP A 9 -11.84 15.43 -17.37
C TRP A 9 -11.74 16.80 -18.06
N LYS A 10 -11.88 17.92 -17.32
CA LYS A 10 -11.69 19.27 -17.87
C LYS A 10 -10.25 19.49 -18.39
N TYR A 11 -9.29 18.76 -17.85
CA TYR A 11 -7.87 18.82 -18.20
C TYR A 11 -7.45 17.78 -19.22
N ILE A 12 -8.38 16.96 -19.71
CA ILE A 12 -8.04 15.99 -20.75
C ILE A 12 -7.94 16.73 -22.09
N HIS A 13 -6.81 16.57 -22.75
CA HIS A 13 -6.65 16.87 -24.17
C HIS A 13 -7.18 15.72 -25.02
N SER A 14 -6.79 14.48 -24.69
CA SER A 14 -7.28 13.28 -25.35
C SER A 14 -7.25 12.05 -24.43
N THR A 15 -8.12 11.10 -24.72
CA THR A 15 -8.11 9.76 -24.12
C THR A 15 -8.18 8.75 -25.23
N SER A 16 -7.29 7.77 -25.22
CA SER A 16 -7.30 6.68 -26.19
C SER A 16 -7.00 5.34 -25.52
N ASN A 17 -7.50 4.25 -26.10
CA ASN A 17 -7.05 2.92 -25.72
C ASN A 17 -5.70 2.67 -26.38
N HIS A 18 -4.66 2.42 -25.58
CA HIS A 18 -3.32 2.15 -26.08
C HIS A 18 -3.24 0.69 -26.57
N GLN A 19 -3.87 0.42 -27.72
CA GLN A 19 -4.11 -0.93 -28.24
C GLN A 19 -2.84 -1.80 -28.31
N SER A 20 -1.70 -1.24 -28.69
CA SER A 20 -0.45 -2.00 -28.78
C SER A 20 0.09 -2.47 -27.42
N VAL A 21 -0.09 -1.67 -26.36
CA VAL A 21 0.30 -2.07 -24.99
C VAL A 21 -0.71 -3.06 -24.44
N THR A 22 -2.01 -2.79 -24.62
CA THR A 22 -3.08 -3.72 -24.26
C THR A 22 -2.88 -5.09 -24.91
N ALA A 23 -2.57 -5.14 -26.21
CA ALA A 23 -2.31 -6.38 -26.94
C ALA A 23 -1.13 -7.16 -26.34
N LYS A 24 -0.01 -6.49 -26.04
CA LYS A 24 1.15 -7.13 -25.39
C LYS A 24 0.83 -7.69 -24.00
N LEU A 25 0.03 -6.98 -23.21
CA LEU A 25 -0.39 -7.47 -21.90
C LEU A 25 -1.29 -8.71 -22.03
N VAL A 26 -2.25 -8.69 -22.95
CA VAL A 26 -3.14 -9.82 -23.24
C VAL A 26 -2.36 -11.03 -23.79
N GLU A 27 -1.41 -10.80 -24.70
CA GLU A 27 -0.51 -11.84 -25.22
C GLU A 27 0.29 -12.48 -24.09
N THR A 28 0.90 -11.66 -23.22
CA THR A 28 1.65 -12.14 -22.06
C THR A 28 0.77 -12.93 -21.10
N LEU A 29 -0.47 -12.48 -20.87
CA LEU A 29 -1.43 -13.18 -20.03
C LEU A 29 -1.84 -14.53 -20.63
N ASN A 30 -2.14 -14.58 -21.93
CA ASN A 30 -2.55 -15.80 -22.63
C ASN A 30 -1.42 -16.84 -22.75
N ALA A 31 -0.17 -16.38 -22.82
CA ALA A 31 1.01 -17.26 -22.80
C ALA A 31 1.29 -17.86 -21.41
N THR A 32 0.54 -17.44 -20.39
CA THR A 32 0.76 -17.82 -19.00
C THR A 32 -0.32 -18.78 -18.55
N ASN A 33 0.03 -19.80 -17.75
CA ASN A 33 -0.97 -20.70 -17.17
C ASN A 33 -1.85 -19.93 -16.18
N LYS A 34 -3.16 -19.88 -16.46
CA LYS A 34 -4.13 -19.09 -15.70
C LYS A 34 -4.16 -19.46 -14.22
N GLN A 35 -4.01 -20.74 -13.87
CA GLN A 35 -4.05 -21.19 -12.47
C GLN A 35 -2.83 -20.73 -11.66
N ASP A 36 -1.70 -20.49 -12.34
CA ASP A 36 -0.49 -20.00 -11.68
C ASP A 36 -0.65 -18.53 -11.26
N PHE A 37 -1.45 -17.74 -12.00
CA PHE A 37 -1.62 -16.29 -11.80
C PHE A 37 -2.96 -15.90 -11.18
N PHE A 38 -3.99 -16.75 -11.32
CA PHE A 38 -5.32 -16.54 -10.75
C PHE A 38 -5.80 -17.76 -9.96
N PRO A 39 -5.11 -18.13 -8.86
CA PRO A 39 -5.54 -19.22 -8.00
C PRO A 39 -6.90 -18.92 -7.34
N GLU A 40 -7.65 -19.97 -7.04
CA GLU A 40 -8.96 -19.86 -6.38
C GLU A 40 -8.86 -19.28 -4.97
N THR A 41 -7.74 -19.56 -4.28
CA THR A 41 -7.49 -19.09 -2.90
C THR A 41 -6.23 -18.24 -2.84
N TYR A 42 -6.39 -17.03 -2.33
CA TYR A 42 -5.29 -16.13 -2.00
C TYR A 42 -5.05 -16.06 -0.48
N PHE A 43 -3.77 -15.93 -0.13
CA PHE A 43 -3.29 -15.58 1.20
C PHE A 43 -2.33 -14.39 1.11
N TYR A 44 -2.51 -13.40 1.98
CA TYR A 44 -1.42 -12.47 2.25
C TYR A 44 -0.32 -13.21 3.00
N LEU A 45 0.92 -12.81 2.79
CA LEU A 45 2.05 -13.34 3.52
C LEU A 45 1.87 -13.18 5.04
N THR A 46 1.29 -12.06 5.50
CA THR A 46 0.94 -11.84 6.90
C THR A 46 -0.06 -12.87 7.45
N HIS A 47 -0.92 -13.46 6.61
CA HIS A 47 -1.76 -14.60 7.01
C HIS A 47 -0.94 -15.83 7.35
N LEU A 48 0.22 -16.02 6.70
CA LEU A 48 1.11 -17.14 6.97
C LEU A 48 2.02 -16.86 8.17
N ILE A 49 2.22 -15.61 8.55
CA ILE A 49 2.91 -15.24 9.80
C ILE A 49 2.02 -15.49 11.02
N ASN A 50 0.70 -15.26 10.87
CA ASN A 50 -0.30 -15.51 11.91
C ASN A 50 -1.52 -16.31 11.36
N PRO A 51 -1.37 -17.64 11.15
CA PRO A 51 -2.39 -18.47 10.52
C PRO A 51 -3.73 -18.52 11.26
N ILE A 52 -3.70 -18.57 12.59
CA ILE A 52 -4.92 -18.60 13.41
C ILE A 52 -5.74 -17.31 13.27
N ASN A 53 -5.08 -16.15 13.18
CA ASN A 53 -5.76 -14.88 12.94
C ASN A 53 -6.40 -14.86 11.53
N ALA A 54 -5.69 -15.38 10.53
CA ALA A 54 -6.21 -15.49 9.17
C ALA A 54 -7.42 -16.44 9.06
N TYR A 55 -7.39 -17.56 9.79
CA TYR A 55 -8.50 -18.50 9.89
C TYR A 55 -9.77 -17.80 10.39
N TRP A 56 -9.71 -17.12 11.54
CA TRP A 56 -10.86 -16.41 12.09
C TRP A 56 -11.33 -15.26 11.20
N THR A 57 -10.40 -14.52 10.58
CA THR A 57 -10.73 -13.45 9.63
C THR A 57 -11.56 -13.98 8.45
N LYS A 58 -11.22 -15.16 7.92
CA LYS A 58 -11.95 -15.77 6.80
C LYS A 58 -13.33 -16.30 7.22
N LEU A 59 -13.48 -16.79 8.45
CA LEU A 59 -14.76 -17.33 8.93
C LEU A 59 -15.77 -16.26 9.37
N THR A 60 -15.32 -15.15 9.95
CA THR A 60 -16.23 -14.13 10.50
C THR A 60 -16.64 -13.05 9.50
N THR A 61 -16.20 -13.14 8.24
CA THR A 61 -16.59 -12.22 7.15
C THR A 61 -16.42 -10.73 7.48
N SER A 62 -15.36 -10.37 8.20
CA SER A 62 -14.95 -8.98 8.53
C SER A 62 -15.88 -8.16 9.43
N THR A 63 -16.86 -8.77 10.10
CA THR A 63 -17.75 -8.03 11.04
C THR A 63 -17.09 -7.66 12.37
N VAL A 64 -15.92 -8.23 12.65
CA VAL A 64 -15.16 -8.02 13.89
C VAL A 64 -14.22 -6.83 13.71
N SER A 65 -14.57 -5.70 14.33
CA SER A 65 -13.75 -4.50 14.35
C SER A 65 -12.54 -4.66 15.25
N ASN A 66 -11.43 -3.99 14.89
CA ASN A 66 -10.30 -3.82 15.80
C ASN A 66 -10.72 -3.04 17.05
N SER A 67 -10.02 -3.29 18.16
CA SER A 67 -10.12 -2.41 19.34
C SER A 67 -9.60 -1.01 19.01
N ASN A 68 -10.10 0.01 19.72
CA ASN A 68 -9.69 1.39 19.52
C ASN A 68 -8.17 1.60 19.65
N ASP A 69 -7.52 0.89 20.60
CA ASP A 69 -6.07 0.97 20.76
C ASP A 69 -5.31 0.37 19.56
N THR A 70 -5.76 -0.78 19.06
CA THR A 70 -5.17 -1.40 17.86
C THR A 70 -5.35 -0.51 16.63
N ALA A 71 -6.55 0.06 16.44
CA ALA A 71 -6.82 1.00 15.35
C ALA A 71 -5.92 2.25 15.44
N ARG A 72 -5.72 2.80 16.65
CA ARG A 72 -4.81 3.93 16.90
C ARG A 72 -3.35 3.57 16.60
N LYS A 73 -2.88 2.40 17.02
CA LYS A 73 -1.52 1.90 16.74
C LYS A 73 -1.28 1.72 15.24
N LEU A 74 -2.24 1.14 14.51
CA LEU A 74 -2.18 1.02 13.05
C LEU A 74 -2.17 2.39 12.36
N PHE A 75 -3.02 3.31 12.82
CA PHE A 75 -3.04 4.69 12.32
C PHE A 75 -1.67 5.37 12.51
N LEU A 76 -1.10 5.31 13.71
CA LEU A 76 0.21 5.88 14.00
C LEU A 76 1.33 5.22 13.18
N GLY A 77 1.32 3.89 13.07
CA GLY A 77 2.26 3.14 12.24
C GLY A 77 2.23 3.60 10.78
N ASN A 78 1.04 3.69 10.18
CA ASN A 78 0.87 4.18 8.81
C ASN A 78 1.35 5.63 8.65
N LYS A 79 1.13 6.49 9.65
CA LYS A 79 1.61 7.87 9.64
C LYS A 79 3.14 7.93 9.65
N ILE A 80 3.78 7.13 10.50
CA ILE A 80 5.24 7.06 10.61
C ILE A 80 5.85 6.46 9.34
N GLU A 81 5.26 5.43 8.75
CA GLU A 81 5.72 4.84 7.48
C GLU A 81 5.71 5.88 6.34
N ARG A 82 4.64 6.67 6.25
CA ARG A 82 4.53 7.78 5.28
C ARG A 82 5.62 8.82 5.48
N LEU A 83 5.90 9.20 6.72
CA LEU A 83 6.97 10.15 7.02
C LEU A 83 8.34 9.55 6.65
N ALA A 84 8.58 8.29 7.02
CA ALA A 84 9.81 7.58 6.70
C ALA A 84 10.05 7.48 5.18
N SER A 85 8.99 7.29 4.39
CA SER A 85 9.07 7.27 2.93
C SER A 85 9.81 8.47 2.33
N ILE A 86 9.61 9.68 2.88
CA ILE A 86 10.28 10.90 2.42
C ILE A 86 11.82 10.77 2.55
N TRP A 87 12.29 10.20 3.65
CA TRP A 87 13.71 10.03 3.92
C TRP A 87 14.30 8.84 3.16
N PHE A 88 13.56 7.73 3.13
CA PHE A 88 13.98 6.52 2.42
C PHE A 88 14.13 6.76 0.92
N LYS A 89 13.24 7.55 0.31
CA LYS A 89 13.37 7.95 -1.10
C LYS A 89 14.66 8.69 -1.39
N LYS A 90 15.25 9.39 -0.40
CA LYS A 90 16.50 10.16 -0.54
C LYS A 90 17.75 9.28 -0.49
N LEU A 91 17.66 8.05 0.04
CA LEU A 91 18.77 7.10 0.08
C LEU A 91 19.35 6.78 -1.31
N PRO A 92 20.66 6.48 -1.39
CA PRO A 92 21.27 5.92 -2.59
C PRO A 92 20.58 4.62 -2.99
N ASP A 93 20.47 4.38 -4.30
CA ASP A 93 19.91 3.15 -4.88
C ASP A 93 18.48 2.79 -4.43
N PHE A 94 17.71 3.75 -3.91
CA PHE A 94 16.28 3.57 -3.67
C PHE A 94 15.57 3.13 -4.97
N VAL A 95 14.81 2.03 -4.90
CA VAL A 95 14.17 1.40 -6.08
C VAL A 95 12.66 1.55 -6.05
N VAL A 96 12.02 1.19 -4.92
CA VAL A 96 10.55 1.19 -4.81
C VAL A 96 10.10 1.38 -3.36
N GLU A 97 8.96 2.02 -3.21
CA GLU A 97 8.16 2.06 -1.99
C GLU A 97 6.94 1.16 -2.18
N GLN A 98 6.55 0.45 -1.12
CA GLN A 98 5.35 -0.36 -1.04
C GLN A 98 5.27 -1.40 -2.17
N GLY A 99 6.37 -2.12 -2.37
CA GLY A 99 6.52 -3.08 -3.45
C GLY A 99 5.64 -4.33 -3.24
N LYS A 100 5.00 -4.78 -4.32
CA LYS A 100 4.15 -5.97 -4.32
C LYS A 100 4.92 -7.21 -4.72
N LEU A 101 4.65 -8.31 -4.01
CA LEU A 101 5.17 -9.65 -4.26
C LEU A 101 4.05 -10.58 -4.67
N ASP A 102 4.38 -11.50 -5.57
CA ASP A 102 3.49 -12.55 -6.05
C ASP A 102 4.25 -13.87 -6.09
N GLY A 103 3.83 -14.80 -5.25
CA GLY A 103 4.47 -16.11 -5.10
C GLY A 103 4.40 -16.96 -6.37
N ALA A 104 3.52 -16.66 -7.33
CA ALA A 104 3.47 -17.34 -8.62
C ALA A 104 4.85 -17.39 -9.31
N PHE A 105 5.64 -16.33 -9.17
CA PHE A 105 6.95 -16.18 -9.81
C PHE A 105 8.06 -17.05 -9.20
N VAL A 106 7.83 -17.57 -8.00
CA VAL A 106 8.80 -18.42 -7.29
C VAL A 106 8.22 -19.80 -6.99
N GLY A 107 7.15 -20.19 -7.68
CA GLY A 107 6.48 -21.48 -7.53
C GLY A 107 5.73 -21.63 -6.20
N ILE A 108 5.11 -20.55 -5.72
CA ILE A 108 4.22 -20.50 -4.55
C ILE A 108 2.94 -19.74 -4.95
N PRO A 109 2.17 -20.22 -5.94
CA PRO A 109 0.99 -19.52 -6.41
C PRO A 109 -0.04 -19.33 -5.29
N GLY A 110 -0.69 -18.17 -5.27
CA GLY A 110 -1.75 -17.84 -4.30
C GLY A 110 -1.25 -17.19 -3.02
N VAL A 111 0.03 -16.86 -2.93
CA VAL A 111 0.57 -16.01 -1.87
C VAL A 111 0.98 -14.67 -2.42
N VAL A 112 0.51 -13.60 -1.81
CA VAL A 112 0.87 -12.22 -2.17
C VAL A 112 1.45 -11.49 -0.95
N GLY A 113 2.38 -10.59 -1.18
CA GLY A 113 3.03 -9.80 -0.13
C GLY A 113 3.16 -8.34 -0.52
N LYS A 114 3.39 -7.50 0.48
CA LYS A 114 3.70 -6.08 0.29
C LYS A 114 4.79 -5.70 1.29
N PHE A 115 5.98 -5.39 0.80
CA PHE A 115 7.08 -4.91 1.63
C PHE A 115 7.14 -3.38 1.61
N ASP A 116 7.76 -2.77 2.62
CA ASP A 116 7.76 -1.31 2.76
C ASP A 116 8.69 -0.63 1.76
N PHE A 117 9.96 -1.06 1.64
CA PHE A 117 10.92 -0.46 0.70
C PHE A 117 11.85 -1.48 0.03
N LEU A 118 12.37 -1.14 -1.15
CA LEU A 118 13.48 -1.83 -1.81
C LEU A 118 14.60 -0.82 -2.09
N ILE A 119 15.81 -1.12 -1.62
CA ILE A 119 17.02 -0.31 -1.82
C ILE A 119 18.12 -1.20 -2.37
N GLY A 120 18.61 -0.91 -3.57
CA GLY A 120 19.40 -1.86 -4.34
C GLY A 120 18.61 -3.17 -4.51
N ASP A 121 19.18 -4.26 -3.99
CA ASP A 121 18.51 -5.57 -3.95
C ASP A 121 17.87 -5.88 -2.59
N SER A 122 18.11 -5.07 -1.55
CA SER A 122 17.68 -5.36 -0.19
C SER A 122 16.25 -4.91 0.08
N ILE A 123 15.43 -5.83 0.60
CA ILE A 123 14.10 -5.50 1.11
C ILE A 123 14.25 -4.88 2.49
N ILE A 124 13.55 -3.77 2.73
CA ILE A 124 13.46 -3.13 4.03
C ILE A 124 12.04 -3.26 4.55
N GLU A 125 11.93 -3.77 5.78
CA GLU A 125 10.70 -3.75 6.57
C GLU A 125 10.86 -2.76 7.72
N LEU A 126 9.94 -1.80 7.81
CA LEU A 126 9.95 -0.74 8.82
C LEU A 126 8.95 -1.05 9.93
N LYS A 127 9.40 -0.98 11.18
CA LYS A 127 8.55 -1.18 12.36
C LYS A 127 8.62 0.02 13.28
N SER A 128 7.49 0.61 13.60
CA SER A 128 7.41 1.65 14.62
C SER A 128 7.28 1.03 16.01
N LYS A 129 8.11 1.43 16.96
CA LYS A 129 8.06 0.97 18.36
C LYS A 129 8.22 2.15 19.32
N GLU A 130 7.62 2.07 20.50
CA GLU A 130 7.82 3.07 21.56
C GLU A 130 9.25 3.03 22.10
N GLU A 131 9.77 1.81 22.30
CA GLU A 131 11.14 1.53 22.71
C GLU A 131 11.85 0.67 21.67
N PHE A 132 13.14 0.90 21.48
CA PHE A 132 13.93 0.07 20.57
C PHE A 132 14.34 -1.23 21.24
N PRO A 133 14.44 -2.34 20.48
CA PRO A 133 15.15 -3.51 20.97
C PRO A 133 16.59 -3.12 21.33
N THR A 134 17.04 -3.65 22.45
CA THR A 134 18.37 -3.46 23.02
C THR A 134 19.43 -4.18 22.19
N ASP A 135 19.14 -5.42 21.78
CA ASP A 135 20.02 -6.27 20.99
C ASP A 135 19.25 -7.24 20.06
N GLU A 136 20.00 -8.07 19.34
CA GLU A 136 19.47 -9.08 18.43
C GLU A 136 18.67 -10.19 19.13
N LYS A 137 19.02 -10.52 20.38
CA LYS A 137 18.34 -11.59 21.14
C LYS A 137 16.93 -11.15 21.49
N GLU A 138 16.76 -9.89 21.88
CA GLU A 138 15.46 -9.32 22.16
C GLU A 138 14.55 -9.36 20.92
N ILE A 139 15.09 -9.08 19.73
CA ILE A 139 14.32 -9.16 18.48
C ILE A 139 13.86 -10.60 18.21
N ILE A 140 14.75 -11.58 18.38
CA ILE A 140 14.42 -13.00 18.19
C ILE A 140 13.33 -13.43 19.17
N GLN A 141 13.41 -12.98 20.43
CA GLN A 141 12.47 -13.36 21.48
C GLN A 141 11.10 -12.67 21.34
N LEU A 142 11.08 -11.35 21.14
CA LEU A 142 9.86 -10.55 21.19
C LEU A 142 9.22 -10.33 19.81
N TYR A 143 10.02 -10.31 18.76
CA TYR A 143 9.58 -10.00 17.39
C TYR A 143 9.93 -11.10 16.37
N PRO A 144 9.78 -12.41 16.67
CA PRO A 144 10.08 -13.45 15.70
C PRO A 144 9.19 -13.38 14.45
N HIS A 145 8.00 -12.78 14.57
CA HIS A 145 7.11 -12.54 13.43
C HIS A 145 7.65 -11.53 12.43
N ASP A 146 8.37 -10.50 12.90
CA ASP A 146 8.96 -9.47 12.03
C ASP A 146 10.14 -10.08 11.24
N ILE A 147 10.92 -10.96 11.87
CA ILE A 147 11.97 -11.75 11.22
C ILE A 147 11.37 -12.68 10.15
N GLU A 148 10.34 -13.45 10.51
CA GLU A 148 9.67 -14.35 9.55
C GLU A 148 9.07 -13.60 8.37
N GLN A 149 8.45 -12.44 8.62
CA GLN A 149 7.83 -11.63 7.59
C GLN A 149 8.88 -11.19 6.55
N LEU A 150 10.01 -10.65 7.01
CA LEU A 150 11.09 -10.23 6.13
C LEU A 150 11.74 -11.40 5.38
N ALA A 151 11.96 -12.54 6.06
CA ALA A 151 12.48 -13.75 5.44
C ALA A 151 11.54 -14.28 4.35
N PHE A 152 10.23 -14.26 4.60
CA PHE A 152 9.23 -14.69 3.62
C PHE A 152 9.20 -13.72 2.44
N TYR A 153 9.30 -12.40 2.66
CA TYR A 153 9.40 -11.44 1.56
C TYR A 153 10.60 -11.71 0.66
N SER A 154 11.76 -11.97 1.25
CA SER A 154 12.94 -12.34 0.51
C SER A 154 12.74 -13.64 -0.29
N ALA A 155 12.15 -14.68 0.31
CA ALA A 155 11.88 -15.94 -0.40
C ALA A 155 10.84 -15.82 -1.52
N LEU A 156 9.90 -14.88 -1.41
CA LEU A 156 8.89 -14.58 -2.44
C LEU A 156 9.40 -13.65 -3.54
N HIS A 157 10.47 -12.91 -3.29
CA HIS A 157 11.04 -12.01 -4.28
C HIS A 157 11.76 -12.81 -5.38
N PRO A 158 11.54 -12.53 -6.68
CA PRO A 158 12.16 -13.31 -7.77
C PRO A 158 13.69 -13.35 -7.75
N MET A 159 14.32 -12.31 -7.20
CA MET A 159 15.79 -12.25 -7.04
C MET A 159 16.30 -12.91 -5.75
N GLN A 160 15.41 -13.30 -4.83
CA GLN A 160 15.77 -13.93 -3.56
C GLN A 160 16.93 -13.23 -2.84
N PRO A 161 16.77 -11.94 -2.46
CA PRO A 161 17.86 -11.15 -1.91
C PRO A 161 18.33 -11.71 -0.57
N LYS A 162 19.63 -12.05 -0.48
CA LYS A 162 20.20 -12.67 0.72
C LYS A 162 20.25 -11.71 1.91
N GLU A 163 20.54 -10.43 1.66
CA GLU A 163 20.67 -9.41 2.69
C GLU A 163 19.49 -8.45 2.65
N ASN A 164 18.81 -8.30 3.78
CA ASN A 164 17.62 -7.48 3.95
C ASN A 164 17.73 -6.72 5.28
N TYR A 165 16.85 -5.76 5.53
CA TYR A 165 16.91 -4.98 6.76
C TYR A 165 15.57 -4.90 7.47
N LEU A 166 15.59 -5.16 8.77
CA LEU A 166 14.52 -4.80 9.70
C LEU A 166 14.92 -3.47 10.35
N VAL A 167 14.15 -2.43 10.09
CA VAL A 167 14.42 -1.08 10.59
C VAL A 167 13.37 -0.72 11.63
N PHE A 168 13.81 -0.37 12.83
CA PHE A 168 12.97 0.18 13.87
C PHE A 168 13.04 1.71 13.87
N ILE A 169 11.88 2.34 13.98
CA ILE A 169 11.71 3.79 14.14
C ILE A 169 10.95 4.09 15.43
N ASN A 170 11.39 5.11 16.17
CA ASN A 170 10.76 5.44 17.46
C ASN A 170 9.41 6.13 17.23
N GLN A 171 8.36 5.71 17.94
CA GLN A 171 7.02 6.28 17.78
C GLN A 171 6.86 7.71 18.36
N VAL A 172 7.58 8.01 19.45
CA VAL A 172 7.53 9.31 20.14
C VAL A 172 8.45 10.31 19.44
N HIS A 173 9.61 9.84 19.01
CA HIS A 173 10.62 10.62 18.29
C HIS A 173 10.89 9.96 16.94
N PRO A 174 10.03 10.15 15.92
CA PRO A 174 10.11 9.48 14.62
C PRO A 174 11.32 9.88 13.76
N TYR A 175 12.37 10.41 14.39
CA TYR A 175 13.64 10.83 13.81
C TYR A 175 14.80 10.01 14.36
N GLN A 176 14.52 8.84 14.93
CA GLN A 176 15.53 7.92 15.43
C GLN A 176 15.31 6.56 14.81
N PHE A 177 16.40 5.91 14.42
CA PHE A 177 16.39 4.60 13.78
C PHE A 177 17.32 3.61 14.48
N LYS A 178 16.97 2.32 14.42
CA LYS A 178 17.93 1.22 14.54
C LYS A 178 17.69 0.24 13.41
N ALA A 179 18.73 -0.04 12.62
CA ALA A 179 18.66 -1.02 11.56
C ALA A 179 19.37 -2.31 11.94
N TYR A 180 18.74 -3.43 11.60
CA TYR A 180 19.29 -4.77 11.76
C TYR A 180 19.30 -5.49 10.42
N LYS A 181 20.49 -5.91 9.99
CA LYS A 181 20.70 -6.71 8.78
C LYS A 181 20.24 -8.13 9.04
N LEU A 182 19.31 -8.62 8.22
CA LEU A 182 18.84 -9.99 8.18
C LEU A 182 19.44 -10.72 6.96
N ILE A 183 20.23 -11.76 7.21
CA ILE A 183 20.87 -12.60 6.22
C ILE A 183 20.11 -13.92 6.11
N ILE A 184 19.61 -14.25 4.92
CA ILE A 184 18.94 -15.52 4.64
C ILE A 184 19.99 -16.58 4.31
N LYS A 185 20.13 -17.59 5.17
CA LYS A 185 21.08 -18.70 5.03
C LYS A 185 20.51 -19.87 4.23
N ASP A 186 19.20 -20.10 4.32
CA ASP A 186 18.53 -21.24 3.68
C ASP A 186 17.14 -20.88 3.13
N PHE A 187 17.08 -20.48 1.85
CA PHE A 187 15.82 -20.21 1.16
C PHE A 187 14.92 -21.43 1.03
N GLY A 188 15.48 -22.64 0.93
CA GLY A 188 14.72 -23.87 0.83
C GLY A 188 13.90 -24.12 2.08
N LYS A 189 14.51 -23.91 3.24
CA LYS A 189 13.83 -23.99 4.54
C LYS A 189 12.75 -22.93 4.68
N VAL A 190 13.04 -21.67 4.36
CA VAL A 190 12.01 -20.59 4.39
C VAL A 190 10.82 -20.95 3.51
N LYS A 191 11.07 -21.41 2.27
CA LYS A 191 10.02 -21.86 1.35
C LYS A 191 9.23 -23.06 1.88
N SER A 192 9.87 -24.04 2.52
CA SER A 192 9.17 -25.18 3.12
C SER A 192 8.23 -24.76 4.26
N ILE A 193 8.63 -23.77 5.07
CA ILE A 193 7.79 -23.23 6.14
C ILE A 193 6.55 -22.57 5.53
N ILE A 194 6.74 -21.73 4.51
CA ILE A 194 5.63 -21.08 3.78
C ILE A 194 4.64 -22.14 3.26
N LEU A 195 5.13 -23.15 2.54
CA LEU A 195 4.28 -24.19 1.94
C LEU A 195 3.54 -25.02 3.00
N SER A 196 4.22 -25.38 4.11
CA SER A 196 3.61 -26.09 5.23
C SER A 196 2.47 -25.27 5.85
N ARG A 197 2.69 -23.97 6.11
CA ARG A 197 1.67 -23.08 6.68
C ARG A 197 0.48 -22.87 5.74
N ILE A 198 0.70 -22.77 4.44
CA ILE A 198 -0.39 -22.75 3.45
C ILE A 198 -1.22 -24.04 3.55
N SER A 199 -0.56 -25.20 3.58
CA SER A 199 -1.25 -26.48 3.66
C SER A 199 -2.07 -26.61 4.95
N HIS A 200 -1.51 -26.23 6.10
CA HIS A 200 -2.23 -26.29 7.37
C HIS A 200 -3.42 -25.33 7.38
N LEU A 201 -3.21 -24.06 6.95
CA LEU A 201 -4.27 -23.07 6.92
C LEU A 201 -5.43 -23.46 5.98
N LYS A 202 -5.13 -24.00 4.79
CA LYS A 202 -6.17 -24.51 3.87
C LYS A 202 -6.98 -25.64 4.51
N LYS A 203 -6.30 -26.68 5.02
CA LYS A 203 -6.95 -27.82 5.68
C LYS A 203 -7.81 -27.38 6.86
N SER A 204 -7.30 -26.43 7.66
CA SER A 204 -8.04 -25.88 8.79
C SER A 204 -9.32 -25.17 8.37
N ILE A 205 -9.26 -24.33 7.32
CA ILE A 205 -10.43 -23.61 6.80
C ILE A 205 -11.47 -24.60 6.25
N GLU A 206 -11.03 -25.58 5.46
CA GLU A 206 -11.91 -26.60 4.85
C GLU A 206 -12.55 -27.51 5.90
N GLY A 207 -11.76 -27.98 6.87
CA GLY A 207 -12.21 -28.86 7.95
C GLY A 207 -12.85 -28.15 9.13
N LYS A 208 -12.82 -26.81 9.16
CA LYS A 208 -13.22 -25.97 10.31
C LYS A 208 -12.52 -26.35 11.63
N ASP A 209 -11.25 -26.75 11.54
CA ASP A 209 -10.43 -27.15 12.67
C ASP A 209 -9.15 -26.31 12.74
N TYR A 210 -9.01 -25.54 13.81
CA TYR A 210 -7.91 -24.60 14.01
C TYR A 210 -6.77 -25.15 14.89
N SER A 211 -6.88 -26.39 15.37
CA SER A 211 -5.94 -26.99 16.33
C SER A 211 -4.48 -26.98 15.87
N SER A 212 -4.24 -27.10 14.56
CA SER A 212 -2.89 -27.15 13.96
C SER A 212 -2.26 -25.79 13.64
N LEU A 213 -2.95 -24.67 13.87
CA LEU A 213 -2.51 -23.34 13.44
C LEU A 213 -1.62 -22.61 14.45
N GLY A 214 -1.48 -23.18 15.65
CA GLY A 214 -0.73 -22.59 16.76
C GLY A 214 -1.40 -21.33 17.35
N LYS A 215 -0.87 -20.89 18.49
CA LYS A 215 -1.33 -19.71 19.22
C LYS A 215 -1.08 -18.43 18.42
N CYS A 216 -2.01 -17.49 18.53
CA CYS A 216 -1.92 -16.19 17.88
C CYS A 216 -0.69 -15.44 18.39
N ARG A 217 0.14 -14.91 17.49
CA ARG A 217 1.33 -14.11 17.87
C ARG A 217 0.98 -12.76 18.48
N TYR A 218 -0.27 -12.33 18.34
CA TYR A 218 -0.84 -11.12 18.95
C TYR A 218 -1.81 -11.45 20.10
N TYR A 219 -1.80 -12.69 20.58
CA TYR A 219 -2.55 -13.05 21.79
C TYR A 219 -2.09 -12.16 22.95
N ASP A 220 -3.04 -11.57 23.68
CA ASP A 220 -2.82 -10.53 24.72
C ASP A 220 -2.22 -9.20 24.24
N LEU A 221 -2.06 -9.00 22.93
CA LEU A 221 -1.53 -7.77 22.32
C LEU A 221 -2.60 -7.02 21.49
N GLY A 222 -3.87 -7.11 21.89
CA GLY A 222 -5.00 -6.47 21.18
C GLY A 222 -5.59 -7.33 20.07
N CYS A 223 -5.63 -8.65 20.24
CA CYS A 223 -6.25 -9.56 19.27
C CYS A 223 -7.77 -9.35 19.22
N LYS A 224 -8.27 -8.78 18.11
CA LYS A 224 -9.71 -8.52 17.91
C LYS A 224 -10.61 -9.75 18.12
N PHE A 225 -10.14 -10.96 17.83
CA PHE A 225 -10.94 -12.17 18.03
C PHE A 225 -10.99 -12.61 19.49
N GLN A 226 -9.94 -12.35 20.26
CA GLN A 226 -9.92 -12.58 21.70
C GLN A 226 -10.80 -11.55 22.41
N ASP A 227 -10.63 -10.27 22.07
CA ASP A 227 -11.41 -9.15 22.64
C ASP A 227 -12.93 -9.35 22.45
N ASN A 228 -13.33 -10.00 21.35
CA ASN A 228 -14.72 -10.32 21.03
C ASN A 228 -15.14 -11.76 21.42
N GLN A 229 -14.32 -12.51 22.15
CA GLN A 229 -14.58 -13.88 22.61
C GLN A 229 -14.93 -14.89 21.49
N ILE A 230 -14.34 -14.70 20.30
CA ILE A 230 -14.59 -15.53 19.11
C ILE A 230 -13.66 -16.74 19.06
N CYS A 231 -12.44 -16.60 19.61
CA CYS A 231 -11.41 -17.64 19.53
C CYS A 231 -10.98 -18.15 20.92
N ASN A 232 -10.67 -19.44 21.02
CA ASN A 232 -10.04 -20.04 22.21
C ASN A 232 -8.54 -20.30 21.98
N CYS A 233 -7.81 -19.29 21.51
CA CYS A 233 -6.38 -19.41 21.17
C CYS A 233 -5.48 -19.68 22.39
N GLU A 234 -5.98 -19.44 23.61
CA GLU A 234 -5.22 -19.60 24.85
C GLU A 234 -4.68 -21.02 25.02
N SER A 235 -5.51 -22.00 24.67
CA SER A 235 -5.25 -23.44 24.80
C SER A 235 -4.31 -24.01 23.75
N LEU A 236 -3.92 -23.23 22.74
CA LEU A 236 -3.04 -23.68 21.67
C LEU A 236 -1.57 -23.51 22.05
N GLU A 237 -0.74 -24.42 21.57
CA GLU A 237 0.72 -24.27 21.67
C GLU A 237 1.22 -23.12 20.80
N SER A 238 2.27 -22.45 21.26
CA SER A 238 2.97 -21.44 20.47
C SER A 238 3.49 -22.03 19.16
N LEU A 239 3.45 -21.22 18.09
CA LEU A 239 4.09 -21.60 16.84
C LEU A 239 5.59 -21.87 17.09
N PRO A 240 6.13 -23.01 16.63
CA PRO A 240 7.54 -23.32 16.82
C PRO A 240 8.43 -22.31 16.08
N ASP A 241 9.51 -21.90 16.74
CA ASP A 241 10.55 -21.09 16.09
C ASP A 241 11.32 -21.95 15.09
N THR A 242 10.86 -21.91 13.85
CA THR A 242 11.44 -22.65 12.73
C THR A 242 12.36 -21.78 11.89
N ILE A 243 12.28 -20.45 12.02
CA ILE A 243 12.98 -19.51 11.14
C ILE A 243 14.40 -19.21 11.62
N SER A 244 14.67 -19.21 12.92
CA SER A 244 15.97 -18.77 13.48
C SER A 244 17.17 -19.57 12.97
N SER A 245 16.96 -20.80 12.53
CA SER A 245 18.01 -21.64 11.91
C SER A 245 18.24 -21.36 10.42
N ALA A 246 17.32 -20.66 9.75
CA ALA A 246 17.40 -20.29 8.34
C ALA A 246 17.93 -18.87 8.12
N VAL A 247 18.12 -18.10 9.18
CA VAL A 247 18.48 -16.68 9.11
C VAL A 247 19.56 -16.32 10.12
N GLU A 248 20.16 -15.15 9.93
CA GLU A 248 21.03 -14.48 10.89
C GLU A 248 20.66 -13.01 10.94
N ILE A 249 20.58 -12.45 12.14
CA ILE A 249 20.30 -11.02 12.34
C ILE A 249 21.49 -10.38 13.06
N LYS A 250 21.86 -9.17 12.61
CA LYS A 250 22.97 -8.38 13.17
C LYS A 250 22.63 -6.90 13.15
N TYR A 251 22.96 -6.18 14.20
CA TYR A 251 22.89 -4.72 14.20
C TYR A 251 23.81 -4.13 13.12
N ASP A 252 23.29 -3.17 12.36
CA ASP A 252 24.03 -2.47 11.31
C ASP A 252 24.14 -0.99 11.66
N GLU A 253 25.24 -0.63 12.31
CA GLU A 253 25.52 0.74 12.74
C GLU A 253 25.71 1.68 11.55
N GLU A 254 26.33 1.22 10.47
CA GLU A 254 26.59 2.03 9.28
C GLU A 254 25.29 2.40 8.56
N PHE A 255 24.41 1.41 8.34
CA PHE A 255 23.11 1.67 7.73
C PHE A 255 22.21 2.51 8.64
N THR A 256 22.28 2.30 9.95
CA THR A 256 21.60 3.17 10.94
C THR A 256 22.06 4.63 10.81
N LYS A 257 23.37 4.88 10.76
CA LYS A 257 23.93 6.23 10.58
C LYS A 257 23.55 6.85 9.23
N LEU A 258 23.50 6.05 8.17
CA LEU A 258 23.06 6.51 6.85
C LEU A 258 21.61 7.00 6.88
N LEU A 259 20.70 6.20 7.45
CA LEU A 259 19.28 6.56 7.61
C LEU A 259 19.12 7.85 8.41
N GLN A 260 19.84 7.93 9.54
CA GLN A 260 19.85 9.11 10.40
C GLN A 260 20.33 10.36 9.63
N SER A 261 21.42 10.24 8.86
CA SER A 261 21.98 11.34 8.08
C SER A 261 21.02 11.83 6.98
N GLU A 262 20.36 10.94 6.25
CA GLU A 262 19.42 11.34 5.20
C GLU A 262 18.15 12.00 5.75
N MET A 263 17.67 11.52 6.90
CA MET A 263 16.56 12.16 7.59
C MET A 263 16.93 13.58 8.07
N GLU A 264 18.11 13.75 8.66
CA GLU A 264 18.62 15.07 9.08
C GLU A 264 18.80 16.04 7.90
N LYS A 265 19.39 15.57 6.79
CA LYS A 265 19.54 16.36 5.55
C LYS A 265 18.20 16.78 4.95
N SER A 266 17.19 15.93 5.05
CA SER A 266 15.88 16.23 4.47
C SER A 266 15.24 17.46 5.11
N GLY A 267 15.51 17.73 6.40
CA GLY A 267 14.90 18.82 7.16
C GLY A 267 13.36 18.76 7.28
N PHE A 268 12.72 17.74 6.70
CA PHE A 268 11.27 17.62 6.62
C PHE A 268 10.72 17.07 7.92
N LYS A 269 9.90 17.87 8.60
CA LYS A 269 9.23 17.55 9.87
C LYS A 269 7.71 17.72 9.81
N GLY A 270 7.17 17.93 8.61
CA GLY A 270 5.74 18.21 8.37
C GLY A 270 4.90 16.95 8.14
N GLU A 271 3.67 17.17 7.69
CA GLU A 271 2.75 16.10 7.27
C GLU A 271 2.96 15.74 5.80
N ALA A 272 2.83 14.46 5.50
CA ALA A 272 2.99 13.92 4.16
C ALA A 272 1.65 13.41 3.61
N TYR A 273 1.33 13.78 2.37
CA TYR A 273 0.02 13.58 1.76
C TYR A 273 0.09 12.74 0.51
N THR A 274 -0.79 11.75 0.41
CA THR A 274 -0.96 10.92 -0.80
C THR A 274 -1.86 11.61 -1.83
N THR A 275 -1.90 11.08 -3.05
CA THR A 275 -2.86 11.53 -4.07
C THR A 275 -4.31 11.41 -3.60
N LEU A 276 -4.61 10.38 -2.80
CA LEU A 276 -5.94 10.20 -2.23
C LEU A 276 -6.26 11.29 -1.20
N ASP A 277 -5.30 11.67 -0.36
CA ASP A 277 -5.48 12.72 0.64
C ASP A 277 -5.84 14.07 -0.01
N LEU A 278 -5.32 14.36 -1.20
CA LEU A 278 -5.71 15.54 -1.98
C LEU A 278 -7.11 15.46 -2.60
N ILE A 279 -7.57 14.25 -2.95
CA ILE A 279 -8.90 14.04 -3.56
C ILE A 279 -10.00 14.04 -2.49
N ILE A 280 -9.69 13.64 -1.26
CA ILE A 280 -10.63 13.58 -0.13
C ILE A 280 -10.06 14.29 1.12
N PRO A 281 -9.75 15.60 1.06
CA PRO A 281 -8.97 16.30 2.08
C PRO A 281 -9.68 16.38 3.44
N ARG A 282 -11.00 16.62 3.47
CA ARG A 282 -11.77 16.59 4.74
C ARG A 282 -11.68 15.24 5.44
N LYS A 283 -11.75 14.16 4.67
CA LYS A 283 -11.68 12.80 5.19
C LYS A 283 -10.30 12.50 5.77
N LYS A 284 -9.22 13.00 5.15
CA LYS A 284 -7.86 12.96 5.72
C LYS A 284 -7.81 13.62 7.10
N ILE A 285 -8.28 14.86 7.23
CA ILE A 285 -8.26 15.56 8.53
C ILE A 285 -9.09 14.83 9.59
N MET A 286 -10.27 14.29 9.23
CA MET A 286 -11.08 13.55 10.20
C MET A 286 -10.47 12.22 10.62
N ASN A 287 -9.85 11.48 9.69
CA ASN A 287 -9.09 10.28 10.05
C ASN A 287 -8.00 10.62 11.09
N ASP A 288 -7.28 11.72 10.87
CA ASP A 288 -6.22 12.15 11.77
C ASP A 288 -6.74 12.60 13.13
N LYS A 289 -7.78 13.43 13.17
CA LYS A 289 -8.37 13.90 14.44
C LYS A 289 -8.96 12.77 15.28
N LEU A 290 -9.56 11.79 14.62
CA LEU A 290 -10.20 10.67 15.31
C LEU A 290 -9.25 9.49 15.54
N ASN A 291 -8.00 9.56 15.04
CA ASN A 291 -7.05 8.44 15.01
C ASN A 291 -7.65 7.16 14.41
N ILE A 292 -8.48 7.31 13.37
CA ILE A 292 -9.16 6.20 12.71
C ILE A 292 -8.33 5.80 11.49
N SER A 293 -7.81 4.57 11.50
CA SER A 293 -7.42 3.89 10.28
C SER A 293 -8.66 3.19 9.73
N GLU A 294 -9.16 3.64 8.56
CA GLU A 294 -10.07 2.79 7.81
C GLU A 294 -9.27 1.57 7.35
N GLU A 295 -9.52 0.41 7.97
CA GLU A 295 -9.26 -0.85 7.31
C GLU A 295 -10.18 -0.89 6.10
N ILE A 296 -9.65 -0.50 4.94
CA ILE A 296 -10.28 -0.83 3.67
C ILE A 296 -10.39 -2.34 3.69
N VAL A 297 -11.60 -2.87 3.85
CA VAL A 297 -11.87 -4.32 3.77
C VAL A 297 -11.21 -4.81 2.50
N SER A 298 -10.05 -5.46 2.64
CA SER A 298 -9.21 -5.73 1.49
C SER A 298 -9.89 -6.83 0.71
N ASP A 299 -10.39 -6.48 -0.47
CA ASP A 299 -10.86 -7.45 -1.44
C ASP A 299 -9.63 -8.21 -1.95
N MET A 300 -9.29 -9.32 -1.29
CA MET A 300 -8.09 -10.12 -1.59
C MET A 300 -8.03 -10.51 -3.07
N LYS A 301 -9.20 -10.81 -3.66
CA LYS A 301 -9.32 -11.14 -5.07
C LYS A 301 -8.91 -9.92 -5.91
N LYS A 302 -9.47 -8.75 -5.63
CA LYS A 302 -9.09 -7.48 -6.29
C LYS A 302 -7.59 -7.20 -6.17
N GLU A 303 -6.99 -7.38 -4.99
CA GLU A 303 -5.55 -7.15 -4.80
C GLU A 303 -4.69 -8.16 -5.55
N GLY A 304 -5.11 -9.43 -5.62
CA GLY A 304 -4.48 -10.45 -6.47
C GLY A 304 -4.47 -10.05 -7.95
N TYR A 305 -5.60 -9.60 -8.47
CA TYR A 305 -5.69 -9.07 -9.85
C TYR A 305 -4.79 -7.85 -10.09
N ILE A 306 -4.73 -6.91 -9.13
CA ILE A 306 -3.84 -5.74 -9.23
C ILE A 306 -2.37 -6.19 -9.23
N SER A 307 -1.99 -7.14 -8.38
CA SER A 307 -0.62 -7.68 -8.32
C SER A 307 -0.23 -8.35 -9.64
N CYS A 308 -1.11 -9.20 -10.17
CA CYS A 308 -0.93 -9.85 -11.46
C CYS A 308 -0.72 -8.81 -12.58
N LEU A 309 -1.61 -7.82 -12.68
CA LEU A 309 -1.49 -6.77 -13.70
C LEU A 309 -0.21 -5.94 -13.54
N ASP A 310 0.22 -5.62 -12.31
CA ASP A 310 1.50 -4.94 -12.06
C ASP A 310 2.69 -5.75 -12.55
N ASN A 311 2.65 -7.05 -12.36
CA ASN A 311 3.70 -7.93 -12.85
C ASN A 311 3.70 -8.07 -14.39
N LEU A 312 2.52 -8.10 -15.03
CA LEU A 312 2.43 -8.05 -16.48
C LEU A 312 3.02 -6.75 -17.04
N VAL A 313 2.74 -5.60 -16.40
CA VAL A 313 3.30 -4.30 -16.78
C VAL A 313 4.83 -4.30 -16.65
N LYS A 314 5.39 -4.86 -15.57
CA LYS A 314 6.85 -4.96 -15.37
C LYS A 314 7.57 -5.84 -16.40
N LYS A 315 6.86 -6.78 -17.05
CA LYS A 315 7.40 -7.62 -18.14
C LYS A 315 7.46 -6.89 -19.48
N LEU A 316 6.83 -5.74 -19.62
CA LEU A 316 6.92 -4.95 -20.85
C LEU A 316 8.37 -4.52 -21.12
N PRO A 317 8.77 -4.37 -22.39
CA PRO A 317 10.13 -3.97 -22.75
C PRO A 317 10.44 -2.48 -22.48
N TYR A 318 9.58 -1.77 -21.74
CA TYR A 318 9.61 -0.32 -21.56
C TYR A 318 10.23 0.08 -20.21
N LYS A 319 11.38 -0.51 -19.89
CA LYS A 319 12.05 -0.31 -18.59
C LYS A 319 12.72 1.07 -18.54
N ILE A 320 12.69 1.69 -17.36
CA ILE A 320 13.40 2.93 -17.06
C ILE A 320 14.86 2.66 -16.66
N SER A 321 15.78 3.52 -17.08
CA SER A 321 17.21 3.46 -16.71
C SER A 321 17.48 4.02 -15.30
N LYS A 322 18.69 3.80 -14.76
CA LYS A 322 19.12 4.37 -13.47
C LYS A 322 19.08 5.92 -13.50
N GLU A 323 19.52 6.52 -14.60
CA GLU A 323 19.50 7.98 -14.79
C GLU A 323 18.06 8.52 -14.83
N GLN A 324 17.15 7.83 -15.51
CA GLN A 324 15.73 8.20 -15.55
C GLN A 324 15.07 8.11 -14.16
N ARG A 325 15.43 7.11 -13.34
CA ARG A 325 14.97 7.02 -11.94
C ARG A 325 15.42 8.21 -11.11
N LYS A 326 16.66 8.67 -11.31
CA LYS A 326 17.18 9.87 -10.65
C LYS A 326 16.38 11.11 -11.04
N ILE A 327 16.12 11.30 -12.33
CA ILE A 327 15.28 12.40 -12.85
C ILE A 327 13.87 12.36 -12.22
N ILE A 328 13.26 11.18 -12.13
CA ILE A 328 11.94 11.02 -11.49
C ILE A 328 12.03 11.40 -10.01
N LYS A 329 13.03 10.90 -9.29
CA LYS A 329 13.22 11.18 -7.85
C LYS A 329 13.39 12.67 -7.56
N GLU A 330 14.12 13.40 -8.42
CA GLU A 330 14.40 14.83 -8.27
C GLU A 330 13.30 15.73 -8.87
N GLY A 331 12.40 15.17 -9.68
CA GLY A 331 11.40 15.92 -10.44
C GLY A 331 10.10 16.25 -9.69
N LEU A 332 9.94 15.81 -8.44
CA LEU A 332 8.75 16.09 -7.64
C LEU A 332 8.73 17.58 -7.25
N PHE A 333 7.66 18.30 -7.58
CA PHE A 333 7.62 19.75 -7.33
C PHE A 333 7.37 20.16 -5.86
N ASP A 334 6.83 19.25 -5.03
CA ASP A 334 6.49 19.52 -3.63
C ASP A 334 6.77 18.28 -2.76
N ASP A 335 7.72 18.41 -1.83
CA ASP A 335 8.21 17.33 -0.95
C ASP A 335 7.14 16.79 0.02
N ARG A 336 6.01 17.50 0.21
CA ARG A 336 4.88 17.02 1.02
C ARG A 336 4.13 15.85 0.36
N LEU A 337 4.37 15.59 -0.93
CA LEU A 337 3.61 14.58 -1.69
C LEU A 337 4.25 13.19 -1.65
N ILE A 338 3.44 12.18 -1.35
CA ILE A 338 3.80 10.77 -1.45
C ILE A 338 3.16 10.18 -2.70
N ILE A 339 3.98 10.00 -3.74
CA ILE A 339 3.58 9.39 -5.01
C ILE A 339 4.40 8.12 -5.26
N ALA A 340 3.71 7.02 -5.55
CA ALA A 340 4.35 5.77 -5.97
C ALA A 340 5.08 5.97 -7.30
N GLN A 341 6.36 5.60 -7.35
CA GLN A 341 7.21 5.77 -8.53
C GLN A 341 6.98 4.65 -9.57
N ARG A 342 5.81 4.67 -10.21
CA ARG A 342 5.43 3.74 -11.29
C ARG A 342 5.55 4.40 -12.65
N TRP A 343 6.59 4.04 -13.40
CA TRP A 343 6.95 4.69 -14.66
C TRP A 343 7.36 3.67 -15.73
N LEU A 344 7.06 4.00 -16.98
CA LEU A 344 7.53 3.29 -18.17
C LEU A 344 8.27 4.26 -19.09
N ASN A 345 9.23 3.74 -19.87
CA ASN A 345 9.86 4.46 -20.96
C ASN A 345 9.21 4.05 -22.29
N LEU A 346 8.16 4.77 -22.71
CA LEU A 346 7.41 4.44 -23.92
C LEU A 346 8.07 5.03 -25.17
N PRO A 347 8.20 4.29 -26.27
CA PRO A 347 8.59 4.88 -27.55
C PRO A 347 7.61 5.97 -27.97
N SER A 348 8.12 7.12 -28.42
CA SER A 348 7.30 8.18 -29.01
C SER A 348 7.88 8.64 -30.34
N SER A 349 7.02 9.04 -31.27
CA SER A 349 7.42 9.48 -32.62
C SER A 349 8.39 10.65 -32.63
N GLY A 350 8.44 11.45 -31.55
CA GLY A 350 9.31 12.61 -31.41
C GLY A 350 10.55 12.42 -30.53
N LYS A 351 10.71 11.27 -29.86
CA LYS A 351 11.85 11.03 -28.95
C LYS A 351 12.43 9.62 -29.16
N THR A 352 13.61 9.56 -29.77
CA THR A 352 14.36 8.30 -29.99
C THR A 352 14.70 7.58 -28.69
N MET A 353 14.87 8.31 -27.58
CA MET A 353 15.16 7.77 -26.25
C MET A 353 13.91 7.31 -25.48
N GLY A 354 12.72 7.48 -26.06
CA GLY A 354 11.44 7.25 -25.40
C GLY A 354 10.97 8.44 -24.54
N GLU A 355 9.77 8.30 -23.99
CA GLU A 355 9.08 9.25 -23.13
C GLU A 355 8.80 8.58 -21.78
N LEU A 356 9.15 9.27 -20.68
CA LEU A 356 8.81 8.82 -19.33
C LEU A 356 7.33 9.06 -19.06
N VAL A 357 6.59 7.98 -18.85
CA VAL A 357 5.15 8.02 -18.66
C VAL A 357 4.79 7.36 -17.32
N PRO A 358 4.20 8.10 -16.36
CA PRO A 358 3.72 7.53 -15.12
C PRO A 358 2.48 6.69 -15.37
N TYR A 359 2.24 5.71 -14.49
CA TYR A 359 1.06 4.87 -14.61
C TYR A 359 0.44 4.48 -13.27
N ILE A 360 -0.86 4.19 -13.32
CA ILE A 360 -1.61 3.59 -12.21
C ILE A 360 -2.24 2.27 -12.64
N ILE A 361 -2.49 1.40 -11.66
CA ILE A 361 -3.06 0.07 -11.87
C ILE A 361 -4.33 -0.07 -11.05
N LYS A 362 -5.39 -0.56 -11.68
CA LYS A 362 -6.72 -0.70 -11.08
C LYS A 362 -7.35 -2.03 -11.44
N CYS A 363 -8.30 -2.45 -10.60
CA CYS A 363 -9.18 -3.58 -10.88
C CYS A 363 -10.61 -3.06 -10.89
N GLY A 364 -11.28 -3.19 -12.04
CA GLY A 364 -12.67 -2.79 -12.24
C GLY A 364 -13.64 -3.88 -11.81
N LYS A 365 -14.85 -3.49 -11.37
CA LYS A 365 -15.91 -4.42 -10.93
C LYS A 365 -17.11 -4.50 -11.88
N THR A 366 -17.13 -3.69 -12.94
CA THR A 366 -18.24 -3.67 -13.89
C THR A 366 -18.40 -5.01 -14.61
N THR A 367 -19.65 -5.41 -14.84
CA THR A 367 -20.05 -6.52 -15.72
C THR A 367 -20.45 -6.02 -17.11
N ASP A 368 -20.43 -4.71 -17.33
CA ASP A 368 -20.79 -4.05 -18.57
C ASP A 368 -19.53 -3.59 -19.33
N LYS A 369 -19.40 -4.07 -20.57
CA LYS A 369 -18.29 -3.77 -21.47
C LYS A 369 -18.28 -2.31 -21.94
N GLU A 370 -19.45 -1.68 -22.08
CA GLU A 370 -19.53 -0.28 -22.47
C GLU A 370 -18.95 0.61 -21.36
N PHE A 371 -19.31 0.36 -20.10
CA PHE A 371 -18.68 1.04 -18.97
C PHE A 371 -17.19 0.73 -18.83
N ALA A 372 -16.75 -0.48 -19.18
CA ALA A 372 -15.34 -0.84 -19.18
C ALA A 372 -14.52 -0.12 -20.27
N SER A 373 -15.16 0.42 -21.31
CA SER A 373 -14.47 1.11 -22.41
C SER A 373 -13.92 2.49 -22.07
N LYS A 374 -14.21 3.01 -20.86
CA LYS A 374 -13.78 4.35 -20.41
C LYS A 374 -13.10 4.27 -19.04
N PRO A 375 -12.06 5.08 -18.79
CA PRO A 375 -11.45 5.16 -17.47
C PRO A 375 -12.40 5.84 -16.49
N ASN A 376 -12.42 5.36 -15.25
CA ASN A 376 -13.16 6.01 -14.16
C ASN A 376 -12.57 7.40 -13.87
N THR A 377 -13.43 8.39 -13.62
CA THR A 377 -13.05 9.79 -13.36
C THR A 377 -12.11 9.96 -12.17
N PHE A 378 -12.24 9.14 -11.12
CA PHE A 378 -11.30 9.12 -10.00
C PHE A 378 -9.89 8.73 -10.44
N ASN A 379 -9.78 7.67 -11.26
CA ASN A 379 -8.48 7.22 -11.76
C ASN A 379 -7.83 8.30 -12.62
N ILE A 380 -8.63 9.05 -13.39
CA ILE A 380 -8.14 10.20 -14.15
C ILE A 380 -7.62 11.29 -13.19
N GLY A 381 -8.33 11.61 -12.12
CA GLY A 381 -7.90 12.60 -11.12
C GLY A 381 -6.61 12.21 -10.40
N GLU A 382 -6.51 10.95 -9.95
CA GLU A 382 -5.27 10.42 -9.37
C GLU A 382 -4.09 10.52 -10.33
N LEU A 383 -4.29 10.13 -11.60
CA LEU A 383 -3.26 10.24 -12.61
C LEU A 383 -2.92 11.70 -12.96
N ALA A 384 -3.90 12.61 -12.95
CA ALA A 384 -3.70 14.03 -13.19
C ALA A 384 -2.80 14.65 -12.12
N ILE A 385 -3.02 14.31 -10.85
CA ILE A 385 -2.14 14.72 -9.74
C ILE A 385 -0.73 14.23 -9.99
N ILE A 386 -0.55 12.93 -10.28
CA ILE A 386 0.77 12.35 -10.55
C ILE A 386 1.45 13.09 -11.72
N CYS A 387 0.74 13.28 -12.82
CA CYS A 387 1.27 13.93 -14.01
C CYS A 387 1.69 15.39 -13.73
N ALA A 388 0.81 16.16 -13.08
CA ALA A 388 1.09 17.53 -12.67
C ALA A 388 2.26 17.62 -11.69
N SER A 389 2.37 16.69 -10.75
CA SER A 389 3.44 16.68 -9.74
C SER A 389 4.86 16.54 -10.31
N TYR A 390 4.98 15.98 -11.52
CA TYR A 390 6.26 15.81 -12.22
C TYR A 390 6.35 16.62 -13.51
N GLY A 391 5.35 17.47 -13.80
CA GLY A 391 5.32 18.29 -15.02
C GLY A 391 5.22 17.48 -16.32
N VAL A 392 4.67 16.26 -16.27
CA VAL A 392 4.50 15.39 -17.44
C VAL A 392 3.05 15.44 -17.95
N THR A 393 2.86 15.55 -19.26
CA THR A 393 1.52 15.76 -19.85
C THR A 393 0.79 14.48 -20.17
N LYS A 394 1.43 13.32 -20.04
CA LYS A 394 0.88 12.03 -20.44
C LYS A 394 0.98 11.05 -19.29
N GLY A 395 -0.02 10.18 -19.14
CA GLY A 395 -0.01 9.07 -18.18
C GLY A 395 -0.83 7.88 -18.68
N LEU A 396 -0.65 6.72 -18.03
CA LEU A 396 -1.40 5.49 -18.33
C LEU A 396 -2.25 5.02 -17.16
N ILE A 397 -3.42 4.47 -17.48
CA ILE A 397 -4.28 3.75 -16.53
C ILE A 397 -4.42 2.31 -17.04
N PHE A 398 -3.81 1.37 -16.32
CA PHE A 398 -4.00 -0.06 -16.56
C PHE A 398 -5.18 -0.55 -15.72
N VAL A 399 -6.17 -1.19 -16.36
CA VAL A 399 -7.33 -1.74 -15.67
C VAL A 399 -7.57 -3.18 -16.11
N ILE A 400 -7.73 -4.08 -15.15
CA ILE A 400 -8.23 -5.44 -15.37
C ILE A 400 -9.67 -5.57 -14.85
N TYR A 401 -10.53 -6.26 -15.59
CA TYR A 401 -11.94 -6.47 -15.29
C TYR A 401 -12.22 -7.97 -15.12
N PRO A 402 -12.10 -8.52 -13.90
CA PRO A 402 -12.29 -9.95 -13.65
C PRO A 402 -13.68 -10.47 -14.07
N ASN A 403 -14.71 -9.63 -13.91
CA ASN A 403 -16.09 -9.97 -14.24
C ASN A 403 -16.37 -9.96 -15.76
N LEU A 404 -15.39 -9.59 -16.59
CA LEU A 404 -15.47 -9.54 -18.04
C LEU A 404 -14.44 -10.49 -18.67
N ASN A 405 -14.26 -11.68 -18.10
CA ASN A 405 -13.26 -12.67 -18.51
C ASN A 405 -11.84 -12.09 -18.52
N ASP A 406 -11.47 -11.42 -17.43
CA ASP A 406 -10.13 -10.85 -17.22
C ASP A 406 -9.73 -9.83 -18.31
N LEU A 407 -10.71 -9.14 -18.91
CA LEU A 407 -10.48 -8.09 -19.89
C LEU A 407 -9.49 -7.05 -19.35
N ILE A 408 -8.46 -6.75 -20.14
CA ILE A 408 -7.46 -5.70 -19.83
C ILE A 408 -7.68 -4.51 -20.76
N HIS A 409 -7.67 -3.31 -20.17
CA HIS A 409 -7.58 -2.06 -20.90
C HIS A 409 -6.38 -1.23 -20.42
N THR A 410 -5.72 -0.58 -21.36
CA THR A 410 -4.71 0.45 -21.10
C THR A 410 -5.23 1.76 -21.67
N PHE A 411 -5.56 2.71 -20.80
CA PHE A 411 -5.96 4.04 -21.23
C PHE A 411 -4.76 4.98 -21.21
N GLU A 412 -4.47 5.62 -22.33
CA GLU A 412 -3.57 6.76 -22.38
C GLU A 412 -4.37 8.04 -22.18
N ILE A 413 -3.95 8.84 -21.20
CA ILE A 413 -4.55 10.13 -20.89
C ILE A 413 -3.50 11.21 -21.18
N ASN A 414 -3.86 12.16 -22.04
CA ASN A 414 -3.08 13.37 -22.28
C ASN A 414 -3.75 14.52 -21.56
N PHE A 415 -3.00 15.23 -20.72
CA PHE A 415 -3.43 16.37 -19.93
C PHE A 415 -2.97 17.68 -20.55
N LYS A 416 -3.84 18.69 -20.49
CA LYS A 416 -3.53 20.10 -20.77
C LYS A 416 -3.43 20.88 -19.46
N ASN A 417 -2.78 22.04 -19.48
CA ASN A 417 -2.75 23.01 -18.38
C ASN A 417 -2.22 22.47 -17.03
N LEU A 418 -1.12 21.70 -17.03
CA LEU A 418 -0.54 21.15 -15.78
C LEU A 418 -0.23 22.20 -14.71
N LYS A 419 0.14 23.43 -15.09
CA LYS A 419 0.41 24.53 -14.16
C LYS A 419 -0.80 24.89 -13.30
N GLU A 420 -2.00 24.78 -13.86
CA GLU A 420 -3.25 25.05 -13.15
C GLU A 420 -3.50 23.97 -12.10
N VAL A 421 -3.31 22.70 -12.49
CA VAL A 421 -3.40 21.55 -11.57
C VAL A 421 -2.34 21.63 -10.47
N GLN A 422 -1.10 22.00 -10.78
CA GLN A 422 -0.04 22.21 -9.77
C GLN A 422 -0.40 23.31 -8.77
N THR A 423 -0.98 24.42 -9.25
CA THR A 423 -1.42 25.54 -8.40
C THR A 423 -2.51 25.09 -7.43
N GLU A 424 -3.46 24.28 -7.90
CA GLU A 424 -4.51 23.71 -7.07
C GLU A 424 -3.96 22.70 -6.05
N ILE A 425 -3.09 21.77 -6.46
CA ILE A 425 -2.44 20.82 -5.56
C ILE A 425 -1.76 21.58 -4.41
N LYS A 426 -0.97 22.62 -4.73
CA LYS A 426 -0.32 23.45 -3.72
C LYS A 426 -1.33 24.12 -2.80
N GLY A 427 -2.40 24.68 -3.35
CA GLY A 427 -3.48 25.29 -2.57
C GLY A 427 -4.13 24.30 -1.59
N ILE A 428 -4.39 23.06 -2.01
CA ILE A 428 -4.95 22.01 -1.15
C ILE A 428 -3.96 21.61 -0.07
N LEU A 429 -2.68 21.43 -0.40
CA LEU A 429 -1.64 21.13 0.59
C LEU A 429 -1.54 22.22 1.66
N ASP A 430 -1.51 23.48 1.25
CA ASP A 430 -1.45 24.62 2.18
C ASP A 430 -2.70 24.69 3.08
N GLN A 431 -3.89 24.36 2.54
CA GLN A 431 -5.11 24.26 3.34
C GLN A 431 -5.11 23.06 4.29
N LEU A 432 -4.57 21.91 3.88
CA LEU A 432 -4.44 20.72 4.73
C LEU A 432 -3.52 21.03 5.92
N ASP A 433 -2.36 21.63 5.66
CA ASP A 433 -1.41 22.03 6.71
C ASP A 433 -2.06 23.03 7.68
N LYS A 434 -2.80 24.02 7.16
CA LYS A 434 -3.56 24.96 7.98
C LYS A 434 -4.61 24.25 8.85
N ALA A 435 -5.46 23.43 8.24
CA ALA A 435 -6.55 22.71 8.92
C ALA A 435 -6.05 21.72 9.99
N MET A 436 -4.84 21.17 9.81
CA MET A 436 -4.17 20.36 10.83
C MET A 436 -3.72 21.20 12.04
N GLY A 437 -3.29 22.44 11.81
CA GLY A 437 -2.81 23.34 12.87
C GLY A 437 -3.92 24.06 13.65
N ASP A 438 -4.93 24.60 12.97
CA ASP A 438 -6.01 25.38 13.60
C ASP A 438 -7.28 24.56 13.89
N GLY A 439 -7.39 23.37 13.30
CA GLY A 439 -8.56 22.51 13.40
C GLY A 439 -9.74 22.91 12.52
N GLU A 440 -9.64 23.94 11.68
CA GLU A 440 -10.69 24.44 10.80
C GLU A 440 -10.74 23.67 9.47
N PHE A 441 -11.43 22.53 9.45
CA PHE A 441 -11.48 21.64 8.29
C PHE A 441 -12.65 21.91 7.33
N LEU A 442 -13.62 22.75 7.72
CA LEU A 442 -14.79 23.05 6.87
C LEU A 442 -14.41 23.89 5.64
N SER A 443 -13.26 24.57 5.69
CA SER A 443 -12.66 25.29 4.57
C SER A 443 -12.15 24.37 3.46
N LEU A 444 -11.84 23.10 3.79
CA LEU A 444 -11.39 22.09 2.83
C LEU A 444 -12.55 21.60 1.97
N GLU A 445 -12.24 20.92 0.88
CA GLU A 445 -13.27 20.42 -0.02
C GLU A 445 -13.93 19.11 0.44
N PRO A 446 -15.24 18.96 0.16
CA PRO A 446 -15.99 17.77 0.47
C PRO A 446 -15.59 16.57 -0.40
N CYS A 447 -15.73 15.36 0.16
CA CYS A 447 -15.67 14.10 -0.59
C CYS A 447 -16.73 14.05 -1.70
N PHE A 448 -16.35 13.48 -2.84
CA PHE A 448 -17.29 13.15 -3.92
C PHE A 448 -18.37 12.18 -3.46
N LYS A 449 -19.54 12.27 -4.10
CA LYS A 449 -20.66 11.36 -3.83
C LYS A 449 -20.27 9.88 -3.87
N PHE A 450 -19.44 9.44 -4.81
CA PHE A 450 -19.06 8.03 -4.90
C PHE A 450 -18.05 7.58 -3.82
N PHE A 451 -17.40 8.51 -3.11
CA PHE A 451 -16.64 8.22 -1.89
C PHE A 451 -17.53 8.15 -0.64
N ASN A 452 -18.75 8.67 -0.76
CA ASN A 452 -19.75 8.63 0.29
C ASN A 452 -20.65 7.43 0.02
N ASN A 453 -20.26 6.26 0.54
CA ASN A 453 -21.18 5.14 0.58
C ASN A 453 -22.28 5.48 1.60
N GLU A 454 -23.43 5.93 1.09
CA GLU A 454 -24.61 6.33 1.87
C GLU A 454 -24.86 5.36 3.03
N GLY A 455 -24.65 5.83 4.27
CA GLY A 455 -24.87 5.06 5.51
C GLY A 455 -23.78 4.07 5.91
N LYS A 456 -22.67 3.96 5.16
CA LYS A 456 -21.55 3.04 5.47
C LYS A 456 -20.23 3.73 5.79
N CYS A 457 -20.07 5.00 5.42
CA CYS A 457 -18.86 5.74 5.76
C CYS A 457 -18.92 6.14 7.25
N PRO A 458 -18.03 5.62 8.12
CA PRO A 458 -18.08 5.89 9.55
C PRO A 458 -17.78 7.37 9.88
N LEU A 459 -17.19 8.08 8.91
CA LEU A 459 -16.83 9.48 9.06
C LEU A 459 -17.95 10.41 8.60
N MET A 460 -19.08 9.88 8.10
CA MET A 460 -20.10 10.70 7.45
C MET A 460 -20.59 11.84 8.35
N GLU A 461 -20.92 11.57 9.61
CA GLU A 461 -21.32 12.61 10.56
C GLU A 461 -20.17 13.54 10.95
N PRO A 462 -19.00 13.06 11.43
CA PRO A 462 -17.93 13.95 11.88
C PRO A 462 -17.29 14.79 10.76
N CYS A 463 -17.32 14.33 9.51
CA CYS A 463 -16.86 15.11 8.36
C CYS A 463 -17.96 15.96 7.69
N HIS A 464 -19.16 16.02 8.28
CA HIS A 464 -20.33 16.75 7.75
C HIS A 464 -20.77 16.29 6.34
N SER A 465 -20.88 14.98 6.13
CA SER A 465 -21.23 14.28 4.87
C SER A 465 -22.63 13.67 4.80
N GLY A 466 -23.56 14.07 5.67
CA GLY A 466 -24.93 13.53 5.67
C GLY A 466 -25.83 14.10 4.56
N GLY A 467 -26.42 13.23 3.74
CA GLY A 467 -27.64 13.51 2.96
C GLY A 467 -27.48 13.77 1.45
N ASN A 468 -27.35 12.72 0.64
CA ASN A 468 -27.51 12.64 -0.83
C ASN A 468 -26.83 13.72 -1.72
N LYS A 469 -25.96 14.60 -1.18
CA LYS A 469 -25.39 15.76 -1.88
C LYS A 469 -23.87 15.90 -1.84
N GLY A 470 -23.13 15.04 -1.13
CA GLY A 470 -21.71 15.30 -0.81
C GLY A 470 -21.59 15.98 0.55
N CYS A 471 -20.38 16.33 1.02
CA CYS A 471 -20.28 17.06 2.30
C CYS A 471 -20.95 18.44 2.17
N ASP A 472 -21.95 18.66 3.02
CA ASP A 472 -22.78 19.85 3.02
C ASP A 472 -22.08 20.90 3.89
N PRO A 473 -21.62 22.03 3.33
CA PRO A 473 -21.00 23.10 4.12
C PRO A 473 -21.97 23.75 5.12
N ASP A 474 -23.29 23.55 4.98
CA ASP A 474 -24.31 24.20 5.80
C ASP A 474 -24.91 23.27 6.89
N TYR A 475 -24.37 22.06 7.08
CA TYR A 475 -24.87 21.12 8.08
C TYR A 475 -24.37 21.45 9.50
N ILE A 476 -25.25 21.97 10.35
CA ILE A 476 -24.99 22.23 11.78
C ILE A 476 -25.33 20.98 12.60
N PRO A 477 -24.41 20.41 13.41
CA PRO A 477 -24.67 19.21 14.20
C PRO A 477 -25.72 19.48 15.29
N ILE A 478 -26.69 18.58 15.41
CA ILE A 478 -27.46 18.46 16.65
C ILE A 478 -26.51 17.88 17.70
N LYS A 479 -26.19 18.68 18.74
CA LYS A 479 -25.38 18.23 19.88
C LYS A 479 -25.97 16.95 20.48
N SER A 480 -25.38 15.78 20.19
CA SER A 480 -25.62 14.61 21.02
C SER A 480 -24.45 13.62 21.01
N ARG A 481 -23.94 13.38 22.23
CA ARG A 481 -23.32 12.14 22.74
C ARG A 481 -21.98 11.69 22.14
N PHE A 482 -20.91 12.43 22.47
CA PHE A 482 -19.71 11.77 23.00
C PHE A 482 -19.56 12.23 24.45
N LYS A 483 -19.93 11.36 25.40
CA LYS A 483 -19.46 11.50 26.78
C LYS A 483 -18.08 10.84 26.84
N ALA A 484 -17.14 11.56 27.43
CA ALA A 484 -15.76 11.18 27.68
C ALA A 484 -15.64 9.88 28.49
#